data_AF-A0A3G6UR68-F1
#
_entry.id   AF-A0A3G6UR68-F1
#
_cell.length_a   1.000
_cell.length_b   1.000
_cell.length_c   1.000
_cell.angle_alpha   90.00
_cell.angle_beta   90.00
_cell.angle_gamma   90.00
#
_symmetry.space_group_name_H-M   'P 1'
#
loop_
_entity.id
_entity.type
_entity.pdbx_description
1 polymer ?
#
loop_
_entity_poly.entity_id
_entity_poly.type
_entity_poly.pdbx_seq_one_letter_code
_entity_poly.pdbx_strand_id
1 'polypeptide(L)'
;MKKKAWFVILAVSILLLLIVVMHKDEEKHTDPINVKTYGAAGDGVKDDTKALQKALKDGANKKVYFPKGNYKVTGGLTVSGYTEVYGDHAGVFAGTGLQSILKIKGDHVHIHDLTIDGKAKALRGITVEAGSSYSHISQSVLKNFNQPKNPNFSRQTVSAFRVEGGTSHTTLDKSRIFNVMARNPIKGWDHHVSRGVLISPGAKKQSAAKNITISNTSFSSIGPKDDGDGIVVQGFKEKVNVRILRNTFTNIHKRAIKIQSPGAVIKKNIIYNSFRKNNYYTTYYDPKKYDMWAAISVYADYTVIQQNSITGAGDYGRIIDVANASHVKIDANYIQNGSKGNYADSSVVSITSDKKREAAHIIISNNTLENGRYGIFAGKNIKGIKVSNNRPVNVADYQNKALKETLEES
;
A
#
# COMPACT_ATOMS: atom_id res chain seq x y z
N MET A 1 64.48 -15.04 5.54
CA MET A 1 63.22 -14.72 6.26
C MET A 1 61.94 -14.85 5.42
N LYS A 2 61.94 -14.54 4.11
CA LYS A 2 60.71 -14.55 3.27
C LYS A 2 60.03 -15.93 3.04
N LYS A 3 60.78 -17.04 2.95
CA LYS A 3 60.21 -18.38 2.70
C LYS A 3 59.35 -18.92 3.86
N LYS A 4 59.68 -18.59 5.12
CA LYS A 4 58.92 -19.03 6.30
C LYS A 4 57.56 -18.31 6.42
N ALA A 5 57.50 -17.04 6.00
CA ALA A 5 56.26 -16.26 6.00
C ALA A 5 55.21 -16.84 5.03
N TRP A 6 55.64 -17.37 3.89
CA TRP A 6 54.72 -18.02 2.93
C TRP A 6 54.04 -19.24 3.57
N PHE A 7 54.79 -20.14 4.21
CA PHE A 7 54.20 -21.33 4.84
C PHE A 7 53.18 -20.98 5.93
N VAL A 8 53.42 -19.92 6.70
CA VAL A 8 52.47 -19.43 7.72
C VAL A 8 51.21 -18.87 7.06
N ILE A 9 51.35 -18.06 6.00
CA ILE A 9 50.20 -17.51 5.26
C ILE A 9 49.39 -18.64 4.64
N LEU A 10 50.03 -19.62 4.01
CA LEU A 10 49.37 -20.77 3.39
C LEU A 10 48.64 -21.62 4.44
N ALA A 11 49.26 -21.88 5.60
CA ALA A 11 48.62 -22.62 6.68
C ALA A 11 47.41 -21.87 7.26
N VAL A 12 47.50 -20.56 7.44
CA VAL A 12 46.38 -19.72 7.90
C VAL A 12 45.28 -19.66 6.85
N SER A 13 45.61 -19.57 5.56
CA SER A 13 44.64 -19.61 4.47
C SER A 13 43.93 -20.97 4.38
N ILE A 14 44.65 -22.08 4.55
CA ILE A 14 44.07 -23.43 4.59
C ILE A 14 43.18 -23.60 5.83
N LEU A 15 43.61 -23.10 6.99
CA LEU A 15 42.80 -23.13 8.21
C LEU A 15 41.54 -22.27 8.09
N LEU A 16 41.64 -21.07 7.49
CA LEU A 16 40.47 -20.23 7.18
C LEU A 16 39.55 -20.90 6.17
N LEU A 17 40.09 -21.56 5.16
CA LEU A 17 39.30 -22.32 4.19
C LEU A 17 38.60 -23.50 4.86
N LEU A 18 39.29 -24.22 5.75
CA LEU A 18 38.73 -25.29 6.57
C LEU A 18 37.65 -24.75 7.52
N ILE A 19 37.85 -23.59 8.15
CA ILE A 19 36.84 -22.94 8.98
C ILE A 19 35.62 -22.55 8.15
N VAL A 20 35.81 -22.03 6.92
CA VAL A 20 34.71 -21.69 5.99
C VAL A 20 34.00 -22.95 5.47
N VAL A 21 34.72 -24.04 5.23
CA VAL A 21 34.16 -25.33 4.82
C VAL A 21 33.45 -26.02 5.99
N MET A 22 33.94 -25.89 7.22
CA MET A 22 33.33 -26.39 8.45
C MET A 22 32.18 -25.49 8.95
N HIS A 23 32.18 -24.20 8.59
CA HIS A 23 31.05 -23.26 8.75
C HIS A 23 30.12 -23.23 7.55
N LYS A 24 30.27 -24.15 6.59
CA LYS A 24 29.24 -24.35 5.57
C LYS A 24 28.08 -25.00 6.29
N ASP A 25 27.20 -24.14 6.78
CA ASP A 25 26.08 -24.40 7.67
C ASP A 25 25.51 -25.81 7.49
N GLU A 26 25.47 -26.58 8.57
CA GLU A 26 24.34 -27.46 8.75
C GLU A 26 23.10 -26.56 8.85
N GLU A 27 22.59 -26.10 7.70
CA GLU A 27 21.17 -25.88 7.58
C GLU A 27 20.56 -27.22 7.95
N LYS A 28 20.12 -27.33 9.19
CA LYS A 28 19.25 -28.41 9.63
C LYS A 28 18.03 -28.28 8.74
N HIS A 29 18.04 -28.97 7.59
CA HIS A 29 16.94 -29.08 6.66
C HIS A 29 15.83 -29.83 7.38
N THR A 30 15.13 -29.13 8.28
CA THR A 30 13.88 -29.62 8.81
C THR A 30 12.90 -29.55 7.65
N ASP A 31 12.41 -30.70 7.22
CA ASP A 31 11.37 -30.77 6.20
C ASP A 31 10.26 -29.76 6.52
N PRO A 32 9.76 -29.03 5.52
CA PRO A 32 8.71 -28.06 5.75
C PRO A 32 7.47 -28.76 6.30
N ILE A 33 6.76 -28.10 7.21
CA ILE A 33 5.48 -28.56 7.73
C ILE A 33 4.46 -28.49 6.58
N ASN A 34 4.18 -29.62 5.96
CA ASN A 34 3.19 -29.72 4.90
C ASN A 34 1.78 -29.75 5.49
N VAL A 35 0.93 -28.79 5.14
CA VAL A 35 -0.42 -28.69 5.69
C VAL A 35 -1.31 -29.93 5.44
N LYS A 36 -1.01 -30.75 4.43
CA LYS A 36 -1.77 -31.98 4.14
C LYS A 36 -1.50 -33.08 5.16
N THR A 37 -0.33 -33.11 5.81
CA THR A 37 -0.06 -34.07 6.90
C THR A 37 -0.90 -33.79 8.14
N TYR A 38 -1.46 -32.58 8.22
CA TYR A 38 -2.40 -32.14 9.25
C TYR A 38 -3.87 -32.36 8.87
N GLY A 39 -4.12 -33.00 7.73
CA GLY A 39 -5.46 -33.35 7.24
C GLY A 39 -6.14 -32.25 6.42
N ALA A 40 -5.43 -31.22 5.97
CA ALA A 40 -5.97 -30.26 5.01
C ALA A 40 -6.15 -30.97 3.65
N ALA A 41 -7.33 -30.86 3.05
CA ALA A 41 -7.61 -31.49 1.75
C ALA A 41 -7.13 -30.60 0.59
N GLY A 42 -7.40 -29.30 0.65
CA GLY A 42 -7.12 -28.39 -0.47
C GLY A 42 -8.01 -28.68 -1.70
N ASP A 43 -9.19 -29.27 -1.50
CA ASP A 43 -10.14 -29.68 -2.53
C ASP A 43 -11.18 -28.59 -2.89
N GLY A 44 -11.18 -27.47 -2.15
CA GLY A 44 -12.14 -26.38 -2.28
C GLY A 44 -13.50 -26.63 -1.61
N VAL A 45 -13.72 -27.81 -1.02
CA VAL A 45 -15.00 -28.25 -0.46
C VAL A 45 -14.88 -28.53 1.04
N LYS A 46 -13.87 -29.25 1.50
CA LYS A 46 -13.62 -29.47 2.92
C LYS A 46 -13.26 -28.15 3.60
N ASP A 47 -13.74 -27.96 4.82
CA ASP A 47 -13.24 -26.87 5.65
C ASP A 47 -11.88 -27.25 6.25
N ASP A 48 -10.83 -26.61 5.77
CA ASP A 48 -9.44 -26.90 6.15
C ASP A 48 -8.98 -26.08 7.37
N THR A 49 -9.83 -25.21 7.93
CA THR A 49 -9.44 -24.24 8.99
C THR A 49 -8.65 -24.88 10.13
N LYS A 50 -9.16 -25.98 10.70
CA LYS A 50 -8.53 -26.63 11.86
C LYS A 50 -7.17 -27.25 11.50
N ALA A 51 -7.10 -27.92 10.35
CA ALA A 51 -5.88 -28.54 9.87
C ALA A 51 -4.80 -27.50 9.59
N LEU A 52 -5.14 -26.43 8.87
CA LEU A 52 -4.24 -25.32 8.59
C LEU A 52 -3.78 -24.62 9.86
N GLN A 53 -4.68 -24.33 10.80
CA GLN A 53 -4.30 -23.66 12.04
C GLN A 53 -3.36 -24.54 12.89
N LYS A 54 -3.56 -25.86 12.90
CA LYS A 54 -2.65 -26.79 13.59
C LYS A 54 -1.28 -26.82 12.92
N ALA A 55 -1.23 -26.88 11.58
CA ALA A 55 0.03 -26.82 10.83
C ALA A 55 0.79 -25.50 11.09
N LEU A 56 0.09 -24.35 11.06
CA LEU A 56 0.67 -23.04 11.36
C LEU A 56 1.18 -22.92 12.80
N LYS A 57 0.49 -23.55 13.75
CA LYS A 57 0.94 -23.59 15.15
C LYS A 57 2.20 -24.42 15.32
N ASP A 58 2.22 -25.64 14.76
CA ASP A 58 3.37 -26.56 14.88
C ASP A 58 4.56 -26.11 14.01
N GLY A 59 4.29 -25.30 12.98
CA GLY A 59 5.27 -24.67 12.10
C GLY A 59 5.85 -23.34 12.60
N ALA A 60 5.51 -22.91 13.82
CA ALA A 60 6.17 -21.77 14.43
C ALA A 60 7.70 -21.99 14.49
N ASN A 61 8.49 -20.98 14.12
CA ASN A 61 9.95 -21.07 13.97
C ASN A 61 10.41 -22.00 12.83
N LYS A 62 9.53 -22.33 11.88
CA LYS A 62 9.81 -23.25 10.76
C LYS A 62 9.16 -22.74 9.48
N LYS A 63 9.33 -23.54 8.42
CA LYS A 63 8.62 -23.35 7.16
C LYS A 63 7.32 -24.15 7.13
N VAL A 64 6.23 -23.53 6.69
CA VAL A 64 4.93 -24.16 6.48
C VAL A 64 4.61 -24.13 4.99
N TYR A 65 4.46 -25.32 4.42
CA TYR A 65 4.23 -25.52 2.99
C TYR A 65 2.77 -25.83 2.69
N PHE A 66 2.20 -25.10 1.75
CA PHE A 66 0.89 -25.31 1.17
C PHE A 66 1.04 -25.92 -0.24
N PRO A 67 0.86 -27.24 -0.40
CA PRO A 67 0.82 -27.84 -1.74
C PRO A 67 -0.30 -27.25 -2.60
N LYS A 68 -0.23 -27.50 -3.91
CA LYS A 68 -1.32 -27.14 -4.84
C LYS A 68 -2.68 -27.59 -4.33
N GLY A 69 -3.61 -26.64 -4.30
CA GLY A 69 -4.96 -26.84 -3.79
C GLY A 69 -5.70 -25.53 -3.51
N ASN A 70 -7.00 -25.66 -3.29
CA ASN A 70 -7.87 -24.58 -2.82
C ASN A 70 -8.35 -24.92 -1.41
N TYR A 71 -7.88 -24.17 -0.43
CA TYR A 71 -8.11 -24.40 0.98
C TYR A 71 -9.23 -23.47 1.48
N LYS A 72 -10.40 -24.03 1.75
CA LYS A 72 -11.52 -23.27 2.30
C LYS A 72 -11.30 -23.06 3.80
N VAL A 73 -11.45 -21.82 4.25
CA VAL A 73 -11.43 -21.50 5.68
C VAL A 73 -12.73 -20.84 6.13
N THR A 74 -13.28 -21.30 7.25
CA THR A 74 -14.44 -20.71 7.94
C THR A 74 -14.05 -19.96 9.22
N GLY A 75 -12.77 -19.97 9.58
CA GLY A 75 -12.17 -19.12 10.62
C GLY A 75 -10.90 -18.44 10.12
N GLY A 76 -10.56 -17.30 10.73
CA GLY A 76 -9.28 -16.64 10.44
C GLY A 76 -8.11 -17.44 11.00
N LEU A 77 -7.02 -17.52 10.23
CA LEU A 77 -5.79 -18.22 10.63
C LEU A 77 -4.79 -17.24 11.23
N THR A 78 -4.05 -17.69 12.23
CA THR A 78 -2.95 -16.94 12.86
C THR A 78 -1.62 -17.57 12.51
N VAL A 79 -0.68 -16.72 12.08
CA VAL A 79 0.72 -17.06 11.82
C VAL A 79 1.56 -16.41 12.92
N SER A 80 2.32 -17.24 13.65
CA SER A 80 3.23 -16.80 14.71
C SER A 80 4.58 -16.36 14.15
N GLY A 81 5.41 -15.73 14.99
CA GLY A 81 6.74 -15.26 14.60
C GLY A 81 7.67 -16.37 14.08
N TYR A 82 8.75 -15.94 13.42
CA TYR A 82 9.82 -16.76 12.86
C TYR A 82 9.31 -17.84 11.90
N THR A 83 8.21 -17.55 11.21
CA THR A 83 7.53 -18.53 10.36
C THR A 83 7.58 -18.09 8.90
N GLU A 84 8.06 -18.98 8.03
CA GLU A 84 7.95 -18.84 6.57
C GLU A 84 6.73 -19.65 6.11
N VAL A 85 5.80 -19.02 5.41
CA VAL A 85 4.59 -19.65 4.88
C VAL A 85 4.58 -19.49 3.38
N TYR A 86 4.53 -20.59 2.65
CA TYR A 86 4.59 -20.53 1.20
C TYR A 86 3.72 -21.57 0.51
N GLY A 87 3.30 -21.25 -0.71
CA GLY A 87 2.45 -22.10 -1.53
C GLY A 87 3.10 -22.53 -2.83
N ASP A 88 2.66 -23.67 -3.35
CA ASP A 88 2.83 -24.06 -4.75
C ASP A 88 1.46 -23.98 -5.42
N HIS A 89 1.14 -22.85 -6.05
CA HIS A 89 -0.19 -22.61 -6.65
C HIS A 89 -1.36 -22.83 -5.67
N ALA A 90 -1.14 -22.52 -4.39
CA ALA A 90 -2.11 -22.72 -3.33
C ALA A 90 -2.99 -21.48 -3.12
N GLY A 91 -4.30 -21.69 -2.99
CA GLY A 91 -5.28 -20.66 -2.69
C GLY A 91 -5.93 -20.87 -1.33
N VAL A 92 -5.91 -19.88 -0.44
CA VAL A 92 -6.69 -19.87 0.80
C VAL A 92 -7.86 -18.92 0.63
N PHE A 93 -9.09 -19.39 0.84
CA PHE A 93 -10.28 -18.57 0.59
C PHE A 93 -11.32 -18.64 1.70
N ALA A 94 -12.07 -17.54 1.86
CA ALA A 94 -13.13 -17.45 2.86
C ALA A 94 -14.37 -18.26 2.46
N GLY A 95 -14.68 -19.31 3.22
CA GLY A 95 -15.91 -20.09 3.14
C GLY A 95 -17.11 -19.38 3.77
N THR A 96 -16.87 -18.57 4.81
CA THR A 96 -17.88 -17.80 5.56
C THR A 96 -17.48 -16.33 5.73
N GLY A 97 -18.32 -15.54 6.41
CA GLY A 97 -18.06 -14.14 6.73
C GLY A 97 -16.89 -13.95 7.70
N LEU A 98 -15.71 -13.54 7.21
CA LEU A 98 -14.50 -13.37 8.00
C LEU A 98 -14.08 -11.90 8.16
N GLN A 99 -13.45 -11.59 9.30
CA GLN A 99 -12.77 -10.30 9.49
C GLN A 99 -11.46 -10.25 8.70
N SER A 100 -10.58 -11.23 8.92
CA SER A 100 -9.31 -11.40 8.19
C SER A 100 -9.12 -12.89 7.89
N ILE A 101 -8.59 -13.22 6.71
CA ILE A 101 -8.24 -14.60 6.37
C ILE A 101 -6.98 -15.00 7.13
N LEU A 102 -5.92 -14.19 7.06
CA LEU A 102 -4.67 -14.40 7.79
C LEU A 102 -4.39 -13.24 8.74
N LYS A 103 -3.82 -13.57 9.90
CA LYS A 103 -3.34 -12.64 10.91
C LYS A 103 -1.89 -12.97 11.24
N ILE A 104 -1.00 -12.01 11.10
CA ILE A 104 0.39 -12.12 11.57
C ILE A 104 0.43 -11.59 13.00
N LYS A 105 0.96 -12.42 13.90
CA LYS A 105 1.17 -12.11 15.31
C LYS A 105 2.57 -12.56 15.73
N GLY A 106 3.55 -11.69 15.57
CA GLY A 106 4.93 -11.95 15.96
C GLY A 106 5.94 -11.41 14.97
N ASP A 107 7.20 -11.64 15.28
CA ASP A 107 8.34 -11.08 14.54
C ASP A 107 8.81 -12.03 13.43
N HIS A 108 9.41 -11.51 12.36
CA HIS A 108 10.05 -12.31 11.30
C HIS A 108 9.11 -13.35 10.65
N VAL A 109 7.99 -12.86 10.11
CA VAL A 109 7.04 -13.69 9.37
C VAL A 109 7.16 -13.40 7.88
N HIS A 110 7.37 -14.43 7.07
CA HIS A 110 7.38 -14.31 5.61
C HIS A 110 6.23 -15.12 5.02
N ILE A 111 5.34 -14.49 4.26
CA ILE A 111 4.25 -15.16 3.54
C ILE A 111 4.44 -14.92 2.05
N HIS A 112 4.55 -15.98 1.24
CA HIS A 112 4.77 -15.83 -0.19
C HIS A 112 4.14 -16.91 -1.06
N ASP A 113 4.02 -16.64 -2.36
CA ASP A 113 3.52 -17.58 -3.38
C ASP A 113 2.12 -18.16 -3.07
N LEU A 114 1.27 -17.37 -2.41
CA LEU A 114 -0.09 -17.73 -2.05
C LEU A 114 -1.13 -16.83 -2.71
N THR A 115 -2.27 -17.43 -3.05
CA THR A 115 -3.50 -16.68 -3.36
C THR A 115 -4.37 -16.60 -2.11
N ILE A 116 -4.65 -15.39 -1.64
CA ILE A 116 -5.60 -15.10 -0.56
C ILE A 116 -6.87 -14.50 -1.18
N ASP A 117 -7.94 -15.28 -1.21
CA ASP A 117 -9.19 -14.93 -1.90
C ASP A 117 -10.34 -14.69 -0.92
N GLY A 118 -10.77 -13.44 -0.82
CA GLY A 118 -11.89 -13.05 0.03
C GLY A 118 -13.23 -13.62 -0.42
N LYS A 119 -13.40 -14.05 -1.68
CA LYS A 119 -14.67 -14.52 -2.29
C LYS A 119 -15.87 -13.61 -1.97
N ALA A 120 -15.64 -12.31 -1.81
CA ALA A 120 -16.59 -11.30 -1.32
C ALA A 120 -17.24 -11.62 0.06
N LYS A 121 -16.59 -12.48 0.84
CA LYS A 121 -16.96 -12.95 2.18
C LYS A 121 -15.94 -12.57 3.26
N ALA A 122 -14.77 -12.06 2.90
CA ALA A 122 -13.79 -11.55 3.86
C ALA A 122 -13.68 -10.03 3.78
N LEU A 123 -13.75 -9.39 4.96
CA LEU A 123 -13.48 -7.96 5.11
C LEU A 123 -12.02 -7.64 4.80
N ARG A 124 -11.09 -8.56 5.16
CA ARG A 124 -9.65 -8.40 4.94
C ARG A 124 -8.96 -9.68 4.51
N GLY A 125 -7.87 -9.53 3.75
CA GLY A 125 -6.99 -10.63 3.38
C GLY A 125 -6.01 -10.95 4.51
N ILE A 126 -4.97 -10.13 4.63
CA ILE A 126 -3.92 -10.29 5.63
C ILE A 126 -3.91 -9.08 6.56
N THR A 127 -3.83 -9.31 7.87
CA THR A 127 -3.65 -8.28 8.90
C THR A 127 -2.35 -8.51 9.66
N VAL A 128 -1.46 -7.53 9.66
CA VAL A 128 -0.29 -7.46 10.53
C VAL A 128 -0.73 -6.74 11.81
N GLU A 129 -0.92 -7.52 12.88
CA GLU A 129 -1.45 -7.00 14.14
C GLU A 129 -0.36 -6.30 14.96
N ALA A 130 -0.81 -5.42 15.86
CA ALA A 130 0.02 -4.70 16.81
C ALA A 130 1.11 -5.58 17.47
N GLY A 131 2.32 -5.05 17.62
CA GLY A 131 3.44 -5.76 18.24
C GLY A 131 4.22 -6.68 17.29
N SER A 132 3.76 -6.86 16.04
CA SER A 132 4.51 -7.63 15.04
C SER A 132 5.60 -6.79 14.37
N SER A 133 6.75 -7.39 14.08
CA SER A 133 7.82 -6.76 13.32
C SER A 133 8.41 -7.66 12.22
N TYR A 134 9.14 -7.08 11.27
CA TYR A 134 9.83 -7.82 10.20
C TYR A 134 8.90 -8.77 9.41
N SER A 135 7.66 -8.33 9.18
CA SER A 135 6.70 -9.09 8.37
C SER A 135 6.93 -8.82 6.89
N HIS A 136 7.11 -9.87 6.09
CA HIS A 136 7.28 -9.78 4.64
C HIS A 136 6.18 -10.56 3.93
N ILE A 137 5.42 -9.90 3.08
CA ILE A 137 4.45 -10.53 2.19
C ILE A 137 4.96 -10.33 0.77
N SER A 138 5.21 -11.40 0.02
CA SER A 138 5.75 -11.28 -1.33
C SER A 138 5.13 -12.24 -2.33
N GLN A 139 5.19 -11.93 -3.63
CA GLN A 139 4.80 -12.86 -4.71
C GLN A 139 3.39 -13.45 -4.55
N SER A 140 2.51 -12.71 -3.88
CA SER A 140 1.20 -13.22 -3.47
C SER A 140 0.07 -12.48 -4.18
N VAL A 141 -1.08 -13.13 -4.30
CA VAL A 141 -2.28 -12.56 -4.90
C VAL A 141 -3.34 -12.39 -3.82
N LEU A 142 -3.78 -11.16 -3.58
CA LEU A 142 -4.84 -10.83 -2.63
C LEU A 142 -6.04 -10.31 -3.43
N LYS A 143 -7.17 -11.03 -3.43
CA LYS A 143 -8.31 -10.70 -4.28
C LYS A 143 -9.69 -10.84 -3.65
N ASN A 144 -10.68 -10.14 -4.23
CA ASN A 144 -12.12 -10.31 -3.98
C ASN A 144 -12.55 -10.03 -2.52
N PHE A 145 -12.17 -8.89 -1.96
CA PHE A 145 -12.56 -8.50 -0.60
C PHE A 145 -13.77 -7.58 -0.61
N ASN A 146 -14.68 -7.80 0.34
CA ASN A 146 -15.91 -7.04 0.51
C ASN A 146 -16.42 -7.14 1.96
N GLN A 147 -17.33 -6.27 2.39
CA GLN A 147 -17.99 -6.37 3.69
C GLN A 147 -18.87 -7.62 3.74
N PRO A 148 -18.64 -8.61 4.61
CA PRO A 148 -19.50 -9.79 4.68
C PRO A 148 -20.88 -9.46 5.26
N LYS A 149 -21.84 -10.39 5.13
CA LYS A 149 -23.18 -10.25 5.72
C LYS A 149 -23.18 -10.20 7.25
N ASN A 150 -22.12 -10.69 7.90
CA ASN A 150 -21.98 -10.68 9.36
C ASN A 150 -22.09 -9.24 9.91
N PRO A 151 -23.03 -8.95 10.83
CA PRO A 151 -23.29 -7.59 11.32
C PRO A 151 -22.09 -6.94 12.03
N ASN A 152 -21.19 -7.74 12.60
CA ASN A 152 -19.98 -7.22 13.26
C ASN A 152 -19.00 -6.61 12.25
N PHE A 153 -19.04 -7.03 10.99
CA PHE A 153 -18.07 -6.65 9.95
C PHE A 153 -18.71 -5.93 8.76
N SER A 154 -20.03 -6.03 8.60
CA SER A 154 -20.78 -5.53 7.45
C SER A 154 -20.66 -4.02 7.23
N ARG A 155 -20.32 -3.28 8.29
CA ARG A 155 -20.12 -1.82 8.27
C ARG A 155 -18.70 -1.40 8.68
N GLN A 156 -17.72 -2.29 8.54
CA GLN A 156 -16.31 -1.94 8.72
C GLN A 156 -15.65 -1.63 7.38
N THR A 157 -14.49 -0.98 7.42
CA THR A 157 -13.66 -0.72 6.23
C THR A 157 -13.08 -2.02 5.67
N VAL A 158 -13.30 -2.23 4.37
CA VAL A 158 -12.70 -3.34 3.60
C VAL A 158 -11.23 -3.03 3.33
N SER A 159 -10.33 -4.00 3.51
CA SER A 159 -8.93 -3.84 3.10
C SER A 159 -8.25 -5.14 2.73
N ALA A 160 -7.58 -5.23 1.58
CA ALA A 160 -6.84 -6.45 1.24
C ALA A 160 -5.65 -6.71 2.19
N PHE A 161 -4.83 -5.68 2.40
CA PHE A 161 -3.69 -5.72 3.32
C PHE A 161 -3.85 -4.67 4.42
N ARG A 162 -3.81 -5.08 5.69
CA ARG A 162 -3.93 -4.21 6.85
C ARG A 162 -2.65 -4.25 7.68
N VAL A 163 -2.12 -3.09 8.01
CA VAL A 163 -1.03 -2.92 8.97
C VAL A 163 -1.53 -2.05 10.12
N GLU A 164 -1.44 -2.57 11.34
CA GLU A 164 -1.86 -1.85 12.54
C GLU A 164 -0.74 -0.98 13.12
N GLY A 165 -1.09 -0.07 14.02
CA GLY A 165 -0.10 0.69 14.78
C GLY A 165 0.80 -0.22 15.64
N GLY A 166 1.94 0.29 16.10
CA GLY A 166 2.89 -0.48 16.90
C GLY A 166 3.52 -1.67 16.17
N THR A 167 3.41 -1.71 14.84
CA THR A 167 4.15 -2.63 13.99
C THR A 167 5.42 -1.95 13.48
N SER A 168 6.43 -2.74 13.11
CA SER A 168 7.62 -2.19 12.44
C SER A 168 8.17 -3.08 11.33
N HIS A 169 8.90 -2.51 10.37
CA HIS A 169 9.62 -3.26 9.32
C HIS A 169 8.70 -4.21 8.53
N THR A 170 7.50 -3.76 8.17
CA THR A 170 6.57 -4.54 7.36
C THR A 170 6.74 -4.23 5.88
N THR A 171 6.85 -5.27 5.05
CA THR A 171 7.02 -5.17 3.61
C THR A 171 5.91 -5.93 2.87
N LEU A 172 5.31 -5.29 1.88
CA LEU A 172 4.51 -5.95 0.83
C LEU A 172 5.24 -5.74 -0.51
N ASP A 173 5.71 -6.82 -1.14
CA ASP A 173 6.53 -6.76 -2.36
C ASP A 173 5.99 -7.67 -3.47
N LYS A 174 6.23 -7.32 -4.74
CA LYS A 174 5.99 -8.20 -5.91
C LYS A 174 4.61 -8.89 -5.93
N SER A 175 3.59 -8.22 -5.41
CA SER A 175 2.28 -8.84 -5.17
C SER A 175 1.21 -8.24 -6.08
N ARG A 176 0.02 -8.84 -6.08
CA ARG A 176 -1.14 -8.33 -6.82
C ARG A 176 -2.32 -8.19 -5.89
N ILE A 177 -2.88 -6.98 -5.80
CA ILE A 177 -4.11 -6.70 -5.04
C ILE A 177 -5.20 -6.27 -6.02
N PHE A 178 -6.33 -6.98 -6.04
CA PHE A 178 -7.44 -6.55 -6.89
C PHE A 178 -8.84 -6.93 -6.41
N ASN A 179 -9.84 -6.21 -6.91
CA ASN A 179 -11.24 -6.40 -6.56
C ASN A 179 -11.48 -6.23 -5.05
N VAL A 180 -11.23 -5.02 -4.56
CA VAL A 180 -11.48 -4.63 -3.17
C VAL A 180 -12.59 -3.59 -3.17
N MET A 181 -13.80 -4.04 -2.85
CA MET A 181 -15.01 -3.25 -3.05
C MET A 181 -15.80 -3.14 -1.75
N ALA A 182 -16.17 -1.93 -1.37
CA ALA A 182 -17.15 -1.71 -0.32
C ALA A 182 -18.57 -1.70 -0.90
N ARG A 183 -19.55 -2.21 -0.14
CA ARG A 183 -20.96 -2.26 -0.55
C ARG A 183 -21.94 -1.69 0.46
N ASN A 184 -21.45 -1.39 1.66
CA ASN A 184 -22.23 -0.80 2.74
C ASN A 184 -21.51 0.41 3.32
N PRO A 185 -22.24 1.43 3.80
CA PRO A 185 -21.64 2.53 4.53
C PRO A 185 -20.94 2.05 5.80
N ILE A 186 -19.77 2.63 6.10
CA ILE A 186 -19.08 2.29 7.35
C ILE A 186 -19.86 2.84 8.56
N LYS A 187 -19.67 2.26 9.74
CA LYS A 187 -20.37 2.70 10.95
C LYS A 187 -19.99 4.16 11.27
N GLY A 188 -21.00 5.02 11.42
CA GLY A 188 -20.84 6.45 11.71
C GLY A 188 -20.58 7.34 10.48
N TRP A 189 -20.66 6.79 9.27
CA TRP A 189 -20.54 7.54 8.02
C TRP A 189 -21.58 7.04 7.02
N ASP A 190 -21.98 7.92 6.11
CA ASP A 190 -23.02 7.63 5.10
C ASP A 190 -22.44 7.31 3.72
N HIS A 191 -21.19 6.83 3.68
CA HIS A 191 -20.51 6.50 2.42
C HIS A 191 -19.66 5.23 2.50
N HIS A 192 -19.37 4.69 1.32
CA HIS A 192 -18.62 3.44 1.12
C HIS A 192 -17.11 3.66 1.19
N VAL A 193 -16.39 2.76 1.87
CA VAL A 193 -14.94 2.91 2.13
C VAL A 193 -14.20 1.59 1.92
N SER A 194 -13.25 1.59 0.98
CA SER A 194 -12.38 0.44 0.72
C SER A 194 -10.92 0.86 0.52
N ARG A 195 -10.01 -0.08 0.80
CA ARG A 195 -8.56 0.15 0.80
C ARG A 195 -7.84 -1.01 0.16
N GLY A 196 -6.96 -0.79 -0.81
CA GLY A 196 -6.04 -1.87 -1.22
C GLY A 196 -5.13 -2.23 -0.04
N VAL A 197 -4.41 -1.23 0.47
CA VAL A 197 -3.61 -1.28 1.69
C VAL A 197 -4.10 -0.22 2.67
N LEU A 198 -4.29 -0.62 3.93
CA LEU A 198 -4.63 0.28 5.03
C LEU A 198 -3.55 0.21 6.11
N ILE A 199 -2.90 1.34 6.40
CA ILE A 199 -1.92 1.49 7.49
C ILE A 199 -2.53 2.47 8.48
N SER A 200 -3.03 1.96 9.61
CA SER A 200 -3.75 2.77 10.60
C SER A 200 -3.84 2.10 11.98
N PRO A 201 -4.09 2.84 13.08
CA PRO A 201 -4.32 2.26 14.40
C PRO A 201 -5.44 1.20 14.37
N GLY A 202 -5.21 0.05 14.99
CA GLY A 202 -6.22 -0.95 15.35
C GLY A 202 -6.98 -0.60 16.62
N ALA A 203 -6.42 0.24 17.50
CA ALA A 203 -7.03 0.70 18.74
C ALA A 203 -6.98 2.24 18.90
N LYS A 204 -7.78 2.78 19.85
CA LYS A 204 -7.88 4.24 20.09
C LYS A 204 -6.54 4.89 20.48
N LYS A 205 -5.70 4.18 21.24
CA LYS A 205 -4.36 4.60 21.66
C LYS A 205 -3.38 3.54 21.18
N GLN A 206 -2.55 3.88 20.22
CA GLN A 206 -1.55 2.97 19.66
C GLN A 206 -0.42 3.81 19.05
N SER A 207 0.82 3.36 19.23
CA SER A 207 1.98 3.97 18.58
C SER A 207 1.87 3.84 17.06
N ALA A 208 2.59 4.70 16.34
CA ALA A 208 2.60 4.61 14.89
C ALA A 208 3.20 3.29 14.40
N ALA A 209 2.67 2.77 13.30
CA ALA A 209 3.42 1.80 12.50
C ALA A 209 4.71 2.48 12.00
N LYS A 210 5.83 1.76 11.95
CA LYS A 210 7.13 2.32 11.55
C LYS A 210 7.78 1.52 10.43
N ASN A 211 8.45 2.21 9.52
CA ASN A 211 9.30 1.60 8.49
C ASN A 211 8.54 0.58 7.63
N ILE A 212 7.48 1.07 6.98
CA ILE A 212 6.60 0.23 6.15
C ILE A 212 6.99 0.40 4.69
N THR A 213 7.18 -0.69 3.96
CA THR A 213 7.50 -0.66 2.52
C THR A 213 6.41 -1.37 1.72
N ILE A 214 5.84 -0.68 0.74
CA ILE A 214 4.94 -1.27 -0.26
C ILE A 214 5.62 -1.09 -1.60
N SER A 215 6.06 -2.18 -2.23
CA SER A 215 6.85 -2.12 -3.46
C SER A 215 6.46 -3.12 -4.53
N ASN A 216 6.76 -2.78 -5.78
CA ASN A 216 6.63 -3.66 -6.94
C ASN A 216 5.27 -4.39 -7.03
N THR A 217 4.21 -3.78 -6.50
CA THR A 217 2.89 -4.40 -6.35
C THR A 217 1.90 -3.75 -7.31
N SER A 218 1.07 -4.55 -7.96
CA SER A 218 -0.01 -4.05 -8.82
C SER A 218 -1.33 -3.96 -8.06
N PHE A 219 -2.02 -2.83 -8.18
CA PHE A 219 -3.33 -2.56 -7.59
C PHE A 219 -4.36 -2.36 -8.71
N SER A 220 -5.48 -3.09 -8.66
CA SER A 220 -6.59 -2.85 -9.59
C SER A 220 -7.96 -2.97 -8.95
N SER A 221 -8.91 -2.15 -9.42
CA SER A 221 -10.33 -2.29 -9.07
C SER A 221 -10.55 -2.17 -7.56
N ILE A 222 -10.12 -1.02 -7.03
CA ILE A 222 -10.30 -0.64 -5.62
C ILE A 222 -11.33 0.48 -5.56
N GLY A 223 -12.48 0.21 -4.95
CA GLY A 223 -13.67 1.05 -5.10
C GLY A 223 -14.73 0.89 -4.00
N PRO A 224 -15.80 1.68 -4.02
CA PRO A 224 -16.25 2.57 -5.11
C PRO A 224 -15.65 3.99 -5.05
N LYS A 225 -16.11 4.91 -5.91
CA LYS A 225 -15.63 6.30 -5.99
C LYS A 225 -15.80 7.09 -4.69
N ASP A 226 -16.74 6.67 -3.85
CA ASP A 226 -17.08 7.29 -2.57
C ASP A 226 -15.88 7.45 -1.65
N ASP A 227 -15.09 6.39 -1.46
CA ASP A 227 -13.81 6.42 -0.75
C ASP A 227 -13.00 5.14 -1.02
N GLY A 228 -12.85 4.77 -2.29
CA GLY A 228 -12.06 3.62 -2.71
C GLY A 228 -10.63 4.02 -3.07
N ASP A 229 -9.71 3.75 -2.15
CA ASP A 229 -8.32 4.22 -2.26
C ASP A 229 -7.33 3.04 -2.34
N GLY A 230 -6.28 3.17 -3.16
CA GLY A 230 -5.27 2.13 -3.34
C GLY A 230 -4.46 1.88 -2.07
N ILE A 231 -3.64 2.84 -1.65
CA ILE A 231 -2.87 2.79 -0.40
C ILE A 231 -3.24 3.97 0.48
N VAL A 232 -3.56 3.72 1.75
CA VAL A 232 -3.90 4.76 2.72
C VAL A 232 -3.11 4.61 4.01
N VAL A 233 -2.56 5.74 4.46
CA VAL A 233 -1.77 5.86 5.69
C VAL A 233 -2.44 6.91 6.57
N GLN A 234 -3.05 6.53 7.69
CA GLN A 234 -3.92 7.43 8.44
C GLN A 234 -3.94 7.16 9.94
N GLY A 235 -4.30 8.18 10.73
CA GLY A 235 -4.60 8.04 12.16
C GLY A 235 -3.40 8.14 13.09
N PHE A 236 -2.20 8.41 12.57
CA PHE A 236 -0.99 8.61 13.37
C PHE A 236 -0.54 10.08 13.37
N LYS A 237 -0.05 10.53 14.53
CA LYS A 237 0.59 11.84 14.71
C LYS A 237 2.09 11.80 14.40
N GLU A 238 2.74 10.67 14.72
CA GLU A 238 4.16 10.48 14.46
C GLU A 238 4.45 10.03 13.03
N LYS A 239 5.69 10.24 12.59
CA LYS A 239 6.18 9.77 11.28
C LYS A 239 6.07 8.25 11.17
N VAL A 240 5.46 7.78 10.09
CA VAL A 240 5.33 6.34 9.77
C VAL A 240 6.57 5.82 9.04
N ASN A 241 7.31 6.68 8.34
CA ASN A 241 8.42 6.31 7.46
C ASN A 241 7.99 5.27 6.39
N VAL A 242 6.86 5.53 5.74
CA VAL A 242 6.31 4.66 4.71
C VAL A 242 7.01 4.90 3.37
N ARG A 243 7.36 3.83 2.66
CA ARG A 243 7.98 3.84 1.33
C ARG A 243 7.04 3.14 0.34
N ILE A 244 6.52 3.88 -0.62
CA ILE A 244 5.61 3.39 -1.67
C ILE A 244 6.37 3.47 -2.99
N LEU A 245 6.93 2.33 -3.43
CA LEU A 245 7.98 2.28 -4.45
C LEU A 245 7.61 1.38 -5.63
N ARG A 246 7.66 1.89 -6.87
CA ARG A 246 7.53 1.06 -8.08
C ARG A 246 6.23 0.24 -8.16
N ASN A 247 5.15 0.74 -7.58
CA ASN A 247 3.83 0.11 -7.68
C ASN A 247 3.11 0.57 -8.94
N THR A 248 2.17 -0.25 -9.42
CA THR A 248 1.29 0.09 -10.55
C THR A 248 -0.15 0.17 -10.07
N PHE A 249 -0.88 1.21 -10.45
CA PHE A 249 -2.27 1.42 -10.07
C PHE A 249 -3.15 1.61 -11.31
N THR A 250 -4.18 0.78 -11.44
CA THR A 250 -5.20 0.85 -12.49
C THR A 250 -6.59 0.75 -11.87
N ASN A 251 -7.64 1.30 -12.50
CA ASN A 251 -9.02 1.18 -12.01
C ASN A 251 -9.21 1.51 -10.50
N ILE A 252 -8.52 2.55 -9.99
CA ILE A 252 -8.67 3.01 -8.60
C ILE A 252 -9.70 4.12 -8.53
N HIS A 253 -10.80 3.91 -7.81
CA HIS A 253 -11.99 4.73 -8.02
C HIS A 253 -11.91 6.13 -7.40
N LYS A 254 -11.09 6.37 -6.37
CA LYS A 254 -10.96 7.72 -5.78
C LYS A 254 -9.55 8.25 -5.77
N ARG A 255 -8.63 7.58 -5.05
CA ARG A 255 -7.20 7.95 -5.01
C ARG A 255 -6.29 6.75 -5.04
N ALA A 256 -5.23 6.78 -5.85
CA ALA A 256 -4.25 5.70 -5.84
C ALA A 256 -3.49 5.67 -4.50
N ILE A 257 -3.08 6.84 -4.01
CA ILE A 257 -2.34 6.97 -2.75
C ILE A 257 -2.92 8.13 -1.94
N LYS A 258 -3.21 7.89 -0.65
CA LYS A 258 -3.69 8.91 0.30
C LYS A 258 -2.86 8.90 1.57
N ILE A 259 -2.17 10.00 1.84
CA ILE A 259 -1.31 10.18 3.01
C ILE A 259 -1.99 11.12 4.00
N GLN A 260 -2.37 10.62 5.17
CA GLN A 260 -2.96 11.36 6.29
C GLN A 260 -2.15 11.24 7.58
N SER A 261 -0.97 10.61 7.51
CA SER A 261 0.00 10.55 8.60
C SER A 261 1.40 10.83 8.04
N PRO A 262 2.27 11.51 8.82
CA PRO A 262 3.49 12.09 8.26
C PRO A 262 4.56 11.05 7.92
N GLY A 263 5.52 11.46 7.10
CA GLY A 263 6.71 10.66 6.79
C GLY A 263 6.46 9.62 5.70
N ALA A 264 6.26 10.07 4.46
CA ALA A 264 6.01 9.23 3.30
C ALA A 264 6.99 9.51 2.15
N VAL A 265 7.44 8.45 1.48
CA VAL A 265 8.20 8.52 0.22
C VAL A 265 7.43 7.76 -0.85
N ILE A 266 6.96 8.48 -1.86
CA ILE A 266 6.18 7.96 -2.99
C ILE A 266 7.05 8.09 -4.24
N LYS A 267 7.63 6.98 -4.70
CA LYS A 267 8.68 7.04 -5.72
C LYS A 267 8.55 5.98 -6.81
N LYS A 268 8.73 6.39 -8.06
CA LYS A 268 8.75 5.49 -9.24
C LYS A 268 7.46 4.69 -9.45
N ASN A 269 6.33 5.15 -8.93
CA ASN A 269 5.04 4.49 -9.16
C ASN A 269 4.46 4.88 -10.52
N ILE A 270 3.66 3.98 -11.09
CA ILE A 270 2.86 4.21 -12.30
C ILE A 270 1.40 4.24 -11.88
N ILE A 271 0.71 5.35 -12.13
CA ILE A 271 -0.71 5.53 -11.81
C ILE A 271 -1.44 5.83 -13.12
N TYR A 272 -2.41 5.00 -13.47
CA TYR A 272 -3.19 5.13 -14.70
C TYR A 272 -4.68 5.26 -14.39
N ASN A 273 -5.24 6.48 -14.56
CA ASN A 273 -6.69 6.69 -14.47
C ASN A 273 -7.39 6.04 -15.68
N SER A 274 -7.98 4.88 -15.42
CA SER A 274 -8.54 4.01 -16.45
C SER A 274 -9.97 4.39 -16.85
N PHE A 275 -10.60 5.30 -16.12
CA PHE A 275 -12.00 5.68 -16.30
C PHE A 275 -12.16 6.67 -17.47
N ARG A 276 -13.39 6.78 -17.99
CA ARG A 276 -13.78 7.75 -19.03
C ARG A 276 -15.26 8.10 -18.85
N LYS A 277 -15.54 9.08 -18.01
CA LYS A 277 -16.91 9.48 -17.63
C LYS A 277 -17.77 8.29 -17.19
N ASN A 278 -17.19 7.30 -16.52
CA ASN A 278 -17.85 6.05 -16.14
C ASN A 278 -17.54 5.63 -14.69
N ASN A 279 -17.04 6.57 -13.89
CA ASN A 279 -16.81 6.38 -12.47
C ASN A 279 -17.68 7.36 -11.69
N TYR A 280 -18.61 6.83 -10.89
CA TYR A 280 -19.62 7.62 -10.20
C TYR A 280 -19.65 7.32 -8.71
N TYR A 281 -20.03 8.33 -7.93
CA TYR A 281 -20.34 8.16 -6.52
C TYR A 281 -21.56 7.27 -6.38
N THR A 282 -21.54 6.37 -5.41
CA THR A 282 -22.62 5.42 -5.19
C THR A 282 -23.58 5.87 -4.09
N THR A 283 -23.18 6.80 -3.23
CA THR A 283 -24.03 7.29 -2.13
C THR A 283 -24.53 8.72 -2.28
N TYR A 284 -24.09 9.47 -3.30
CA TYR A 284 -24.61 10.80 -3.59
C TYR A 284 -24.35 11.21 -5.05
N TYR A 285 -25.07 12.22 -5.52
CA TYR A 285 -24.85 12.83 -6.83
C TYR A 285 -23.78 13.94 -6.73
N ASP A 286 -22.76 13.88 -7.59
CA ASP A 286 -21.79 14.97 -7.79
C ASP A 286 -21.88 15.44 -9.25
N PRO A 287 -22.31 16.69 -9.52
CA PRO A 287 -22.36 17.22 -10.88
C PRO A 287 -20.96 17.44 -11.50
N LYS A 288 -19.89 17.36 -10.69
CA LYS A 288 -18.52 17.57 -11.18
C LYS A 288 -18.09 16.45 -12.13
N LYS A 289 -17.40 16.85 -13.20
CA LYS A 289 -17.10 16.01 -14.37
C LYS A 289 -15.83 15.17 -14.27
N TYR A 290 -15.14 15.16 -13.13
CA TYR A 290 -13.91 14.36 -12.99
C TYR A 290 -14.24 12.87 -12.73
N ASP A 291 -13.42 11.99 -13.27
CA ASP A 291 -13.54 10.55 -13.04
C ASP A 291 -12.94 10.15 -11.70
N MET A 292 -11.78 10.70 -11.36
CA MET A 292 -11.03 10.34 -10.16
C MET A 292 -10.68 11.60 -9.38
N TRP A 293 -10.76 11.58 -8.05
CA TRP A 293 -10.48 12.79 -7.26
C TRP A 293 -9.04 13.25 -7.46
N ALA A 294 -8.10 12.36 -7.17
CA ALA A 294 -6.67 12.63 -7.33
C ALA A 294 -5.87 11.34 -7.46
N ALA A 295 -4.76 11.36 -8.20
CA ALA A 295 -3.82 10.25 -8.19
C ALA A 295 -3.17 10.10 -6.81
N ILE A 296 -2.65 11.21 -6.27
CA ILE A 296 -1.99 11.25 -4.97
C ILE A 296 -2.60 12.39 -4.15
N SER A 297 -3.08 12.08 -2.95
CA SER A 297 -3.48 13.08 -1.96
C SER A 297 -2.59 13.05 -0.73
N VAL A 298 -2.12 14.22 -0.31
CA VAL A 298 -1.24 14.44 0.83
C VAL A 298 -1.88 15.43 1.79
N TYR A 299 -2.17 14.93 2.99
CA TYR A 299 -2.82 15.65 4.09
C TYR A 299 -1.98 15.60 5.38
N ALA A 300 -0.70 15.28 5.26
CA ALA A 300 0.24 15.22 6.36
C ALA A 300 1.68 15.51 5.92
N ASP A 301 2.47 15.99 6.88
CA ASP A 301 3.79 16.56 6.64
C ASP A 301 4.86 15.53 6.23
N TYR A 302 5.99 16.04 5.74
CA TYR A 302 7.18 15.26 5.42
C TYR A 302 6.90 14.17 4.37
N THR A 303 6.40 14.62 3.22
CA THR A 303 6.08 13.74 2.09
C THR A 303 6.95 14.06 0.89
N VAL A 304 7.57 13.04 0.29
CA VAL A 304 8.33 13.16 -0.95
C VAL A 304 7.61 12.40 -2.06
N ILE A 305 7.28 13.08 -3.15
CA ILE A 305 6.68 12.52 -4.36
C ILE A 305 7.69 12.70 -5.49
N GLN A 306 8.34 11.60 -5.90
CA GLN A 306 9.45 11.70 -6.84
C GLN A 306 9.41 10.65 -7.96
N GLN A 307 9.70 11.04 -9.20
CA GLN A 307 9.88 10.10 -10.32
C GLN A 307 8.65 9.22 -10.60
N ASN A 308 7.44 9.67 -10.25
CA ASN A 308 6.21 8.95 -10.58
C ASN A 308 5.74 9.30 -12.00
N SER A 309 5.09 8.34 -12.64
CA SER A 309 4.37 8.54 -13.90
C SER A 309 2.88 8.46 -13.61
N ILE A 310 2.17 9.56 -13.83
CA ILE A 310 0.73 9.68 -13.59
C ILE A 310 0.08 10.10 -14.89
N THR A 311 -0.74 9.22 -15.45
CA THR A 311 -1.42 9.42 -16.72
C THR A 311 -2.80 8.78 -16.65
N GLY A 312 -3.50 8.72 -17.78
CA GLY A 312 -4.77 8.02 -17.86
C GLY A 312 -5.59 8.50 -19.02
N ALA A 313 -6.71 7.82 -19.23
CA ALA A 313 -7.73 8.33 -20.13
C ALA A 313 -8.73 9.25 -19.42
N GLY A 314 -8.92 9.06 -18.11
CA GLY A 314 -9.93 9.78 -17.33
C GLY A 314 -9.43 11.07 -16.73
N ASP A 315 -10.39 11.93 -16.39
CA ASP A 315 -10.10 13.23 -15.77
C ASP A 315 -9.88 13.11 -14.27
N TYR A 316 -8.85 13.78 -13.77
CA TYR A 316 -8.66 14.05 -12.36
C TYR A 316 -9.29 15.38 -11.95
N GLY A 317 -9.92 15.43 -10.78
CA GLY A 317 -10.30 16.71 -10.16
C GLY A 317 -9.06 17.56 -9.84
N ARG A 318 -8.02 16.90 -9.35
CA ARG A 318 -6.66 17.42 -9.20
C ARG A 318 -5.69 16.25 -9.17
N ILE A 319 -4.55 16.30 -9.87
CA ILE A 319 -3.75 15.08 -10.04
C ILE A 319 -2.93 14.78 -8.79
N ILE A 320 -2.17 15.78 -8.30
CA ILE A 320 -1.56 15.77 -6.97
C ILE A 320 -2.26 16.82 -6.11
N ASP A 321 -2.84 16.35 -5.01
CA ASP A 321 -3.59 17.15 -4.04
C ASP A 321 -2.78 17.29 -2.74
N VAL A 322 -2.26 18.47 -2.43
CA VAL A 322 -1.64 18.78 -1.14
C VAL A 322 -2.59 19.70 -0.38
N ALA A 323 -3.14 19.23 0.74
CA ALA A 323 -4.03 20.04 1.57
C ALA A 323 -3.62 19.97 3.04
N ASN A 324 -3.43 21.12 3.68
CA ASN A 324 -3.08 21.21 5.12
C ASN A 324 -1.83 20.37 5.49
N ALA A 325 -0.82 20.38 4.63
CA ALA A 325 0.40 19.59 4.79
C ALA A 325 1.64 20.43 4.48
N SER A 326 2.70 20.21 5.25
CA SER A 326 3.95 20.97 5.18
C SER A 326 5.16 20.08 4.92
N HIS A 327 6.26 20.67 4.45
CA HIS A 327 7.48 19.94 4.09
C HIS A 327 7.21 18.85 3.03
N VAL A 328 6.59 19.27 1.93
CA VAL A 328 6.26 18.39 0.81
C VAL A 328 7.18 18.70 -0.37
N LYS A 329 7.80 17.66 -0.94
CA LYS A 329 8.61 17.77 -2.16
C LYS A 329 7.94 17.00 -3.29
N ILE A 330 7.69 17.67 -4.41
CA ILE A 330 7.15 17.12 -5.65
C ILE A 330 8.21 17.32 -6.73
N ASP A 331 8.93 16.25 -7.09
CA ASP A 331 10.14 16.36 -7.89
C ASP A 331 10.25 15.33 -9.01
N ALA A 332 10.63 15.77 -10.22
CA ALA A 332 10.95 14.89 -11.33
C ALA A 332 9.81 13.91 -11.72
N ASN A 333 8.54 14.32 -11.58
CA ASN A 333 7.39 13.49 -11.96
C ASN A 333 6.91 13.84 -13.38
N TYR A 334 6.33 12.85 -14.06
CA TYR A 334 5.50 13.07 -15.26
C TYR A 334 4.03 13.01 -14.84
N ILE A 335 3.31 14.13 -14.96
CA ILE A 335 1.97 14.29 -14.42
C ILE A 335 1.05 14.83 -15.52
N GLN A 336 0.16 13.98 -15.99
CA GLN A 336 -0.71 14.25 -17.14
C GLN A 336 -2.16 13.91 -16.81
N ASN A 337 -3.07 14.85 -17.04
CA ASN A 337 -4.50 14.56 -17.02
C ASN A 337 -4.96 13.87 -18.32
N GLY A 338 -6.17 13.31 -18.33
CA GLY A 338 -6.72 12.64 -19.51
C GLY A 338 -6.53 13.44 -20.80
N SER A 339 -5.81 12.88 -21.79
CA SER A 339 -5.41 13.58 -23.02
C SER A 339 -6.57 14.00 -23.92
N LYS A 340 -7.78 13.44 -23.69
CA LYS A 340 -9.03 13.80 -24.36
C LYS A 340 -10.10 14.30 -23.38
N GLY A 341 -9.68 14.62 -22.15
CA GLY A 341 -10.54 14.99 -21.05
C GLY A 341 -10.89 16.47 -21.01
N ASN A 342 -11.87 16.85 -20.18
CA ASN A 342 -12.20 18.24 -19.93
C ASN A 342 -11.57 18.69 -18.60
N TYR A 343 -10.41 19.33 -18.71
CA TYR A 343 -9.60 19.78 -17.59
C TYR A 343 -9.76 21.28 -17.27
N ALA A 344 -10.84 21.92 -17.74
CA ALA A 344 -11.11 23.35 -17.55
C ALA A 344 -11.22 23.78 -16.07
N ASP A 345 -11.48 22.82 -15.17
CA ASP A 345 -11.57 23.03 -13.71
C ASP A 345 -10.49 22.27 -12.93
N SER A 346 -9.58 21.57 -13.61
CA SER A 346 -8.58 20.70 -12.98
C SER A 346 -7.25 21.41 -12.75
N SER A 347 -6.59 21.09 -11.64
CA SER A 347 -5.21 21.50 -11.37
C SER A 347 -4.29 20.28 -11.41
N VAL A 348 -3.17 20.36 -12.14
CA VAL A 348 -2.18 19.28 -12.17
C VAL A 348 -1.60 19.08 -10.77
N VAL A 349 -1.09 20.16 -10.16
CA VAL A 349 -0.74 20.21 -8.74
C VAL A 349 -1.61 21.26 -8.05
N SER A 350 -2.25 20.88 -6.94
CA SER A 350 -3.06 21.77 -6.11
C SER A 350 -2.51 21.81 -4.69
N ILE A 351 -2.24 23.02 -4.18
CA ILE A 351 -1.83 23.27 -2.79
C ILE A 351 -2.92 24.10 -2.12
N THR A 352 -3.50 23.56 -1.05
CA THR A 352 -4.58 24.21 -0.32
C THR A 352 -4.32 24.19 1.18
N SER A 353 -4.88 25.17 1.87
CA SER A 353 -4.81 25.29 3.32
C SER A 353 -6.14 25.79 3.85
N ASP A 354 -6.53 25.33 5.03
CA ASP A 354 -7.62 25.88 5.82
C ASP A 354 -7.10 26.53 7.10
N LYS A 355 -8.00 27.11 7.91
CA LYS A 355 -7.65 27.84 9.15
C LYS A 355 -7.10 26.94 10.27
N LYS A 356 -7.25 25.62 10.18
CA LYS A 356 -6.92 24.70 11.29
C LYS A 356 -5.49 24.19 11.21
N ARG A 357 -4.91 24.11 10.01
CA ARG A 357 -3.52 23.69 9.81
C ARG A 357 -2.97 24.28 8.52
N GLU A 358 -1.89 25.04 8.66
CA GLU A 358 -1.24 25.70 7.53
C GLU A 358 -0.42 24.71 6.69
N ALA A 359 -0.56 24.80 5.37
CA ALA A 359 0.40 24.24 4.43
C ALA A 359 1.60 25.20 4.31
N ALA A 360 2.82 24.67 4.32
CA ALA A 360 4.05 25.46 4.21
C ALA A 360 5.24 24.61 3.71
N HIS A 361 6.28 25.28 3.23
CA HIS A 361 7.55 24.64 2.83
C HIS A 361 7.34 23.57 1.75
N ILE A 362 6.79 23.99 0.61
CA ILE A 362 6.46 23.11 -0.52
C ILE A 362 7.46 23.33 -1.63
N ILE A 363 8.12 22.27 -2.10
CA ILE A 363 9.07 22.33 -3.21
C ILE A 363 8.48 21.61 -4.41
N ILE A 364 8.32 22.29 -5.53
CA ILE A 364 7.85 21.72 -6.80
C ILE A 364 8.92 21.93 -7.86
N SER A 365 9.63 20.88 -8.23
CA SER A 365 10.79 20.97 -9.13
C SER A 365 10.84 19.91 -10.22
N ASN A 366 11.35 20.27 -11.40
CA ASN A 366 11.70 19.30 -12.45
C ASN A 366 10.53 18.44 -12.97
N ASN A 367 9.27 18.83 -12.76
CA ASN A 367 8.12 18.04 -13.18
C ASN A 367 7.67 18.41 -14.59
N THR A 368 7.13 17.44 -15.33
CA THR A 368 6.28 17.74 -16.49
C THR A 368 4.83 17.78 -16.04
N LEU A 369 4.15 18.90 -16.33
CA LEU A 369 2.80 19.20 -15.87
C LEU A 369 1.89 19.39 -17.09
N GLU A 370 1.02 18.43 -17.36
CA GLU A 370 0.29 18.36 -18.63
C GLU A 370 -1.24 18.26 -18.44
N ASN A 371 -1.98 19.02 -19.27
CA ASN A 371 -3.44 19.02 -19.38
C ASN A 371 -4.17 19.49 -18.11
N GLY A 372 -4.14 20.80 -17.83
CA GLY A 372 -4.84 21.37 -16.67
C GLY A 372 -5.28 22.81 -16.88
N ARG A 373 -6.31 23.25 -16.16
CA ARG A 373 -6.57 24.69 -15.99
C ARG A 373 -5.35 25.34 -15.38
N TYR A 374 -4.86 24.77 -14.27
CA TYR A 374 -3.63 25.19 -13.62
C TYR A 374 -2.55 24.11 -13.72
N GLY A 375 -1.33 24.50 -14.07
CA GLY A 375 -0.15 23.66 -13.85
C GLY A 375 0.11 23.50 -12.36
N ILE A 376 0.19 24.63 -11.65
CA ILE A 376 0.29 24.68 -10.19
C ILE A 376 -0.73 25.70 -9.69
N PHE A 377 -1.64 25.23 -8.82
CA PHE A 377 -2.56 26.07 -8.07
C PHE A 377 -2.11 26.14 -6.61
N ALA A 378 -2.04 27.34 -6.03
CA ALA A 378 -1.90 27.52 -4.59
C ALA A 378 -2.99 28.44 -4.03
N GLY A 379 -3.50 28.11 -2.85
CA GLY A 379 -4.32 29.02 -2.04
C GLY A 379 -3.53 30.24 -1.56
N LYS A 380 -4.24 31.26 -1.07
CA LYS A 380 -3.61 32.48 -0.51
C LYS A 380 -2.82 32.17 0.76
N ASN A 381 -1.80 32.98 1.02
CA ASN A 381 -1.01 33.01 2.27
C ASN A 381 -0.26 31.72 2.62
N ILE A 382 0.07 30.87 1.63
CA ILE A 382 0.83 29.65 1.85
C ILE A 382 2.33 29.98 1.80
N LYS A 383 3.04 29.81 2.91
CA LYS A 383 4.43 30.28 3.03
C LYS A 383 5.46 29.26 2.53
N GLY A 384 6.57 29.76 2.01
CA GLY A 384 7.74 28.95 1.67
C GLY A 384 7.52 27.96 0.52
N ILE A 385 6.67 28.32 -0.45
CA ILE A 385 6.58 27.58 -1.71
C ILE A 385 7.81 27.92 -2.57
N LYS A 386 8.46 26.91 -3.13
CA LYS A 386 9.54 27.05 -4.11
C LYS A 386 9.18 26.29 -5.38
N VAL A 387 9.23 26.96 -6.53
CA VAL A 387 8.91 26.39 -7.84
C VAL A 387 10.11 26.58 -8.78
N SER A 388 10.62 25.51 -9.38
CA SER A 388 11.74 25.61 -10.32
C SER A 388 11.74 24.51 -11.39
N ASN A 389 12.22 24.83 -12.59
CA ASN A 389 12.48 23.85 -13.66
C ASN A 389 11.31 22.93 -14.03
N ASN A 390 10.05 23.34 -13.82
CA ASN A 390 8.91 22.53 -14.27
C ASN A 390 8.57 22.88 -15.72
N ARG A 391 8.12 21.88 -16.47
CA ARG A 391 7.70 22.00 -17.87
C ARG A 391 6.16 21.94 -17.95
N PRO A 392 5.46 23.07 -18.00
CA PRO A 392 4.04 23.09 -18.33
C PRO A 392 3.80 22.72 -19.80
N VAL A 393 2.81 21.88 -20.08
CA VAL A 393 2.39 21.49 -21.44
C VAL A 393 0.87 21.52 -21.49
N ASN A 394 0.29 22.31 -22.41
CA ASN A 394 -1.18 22.41 -22.54
C ASN A 394 -1.88 22.72 -21.21
N VAL A 395 -1.37 23.73 -20.50
CA VAL A 395 -2.02 24.28 -19.29
C VAL A 395 -2.50 25.70 -19.61
N ALA A 396 -3.72 26.04 -19.17
CA ALA A 396 -4.27 27.38 -19.43
C ALA A 396 -3.51 28.46 -18.65
N ASP A 397 -3.31 28.21 -17.36
CA ASP A 397 -2.53 29.05 -16.46
C ASP A 397 -1.41 28.20 -15.82
N TYR A 398 -0.14 28.53 -16.04
CA TYR A 398 0.92 27.76 -15.39
C TYR A 398 0.89 27.89 -13.86
N GLN A 399 0.73 29.12 -13.36
CA GLN A 399 0.66 29.46 -11.93
C GLN A 399 -0.52 30.41 -11.72
N ASN A 400 -1.37 30.16 -10.73
CA ASN A 400 -2.48 31.07 -10.41
C ASN A 400 -1.98 32.37 -9.75
N LYS A 401 -2.80 33.42 -9.75
CA LYS A 401 -2.43 34.75 -9.23
C LYS A 401 -1.85 34.72 -7.82
N ALA A 402 -2.50 34.04 -6.88
CA ALA A 402 -2.04 33.96 -5.49
C ALA A 402 -0.65 33.31 -5.34
N LEU A 403 -0.33 32.33 -6.19
CA LEU A 403 1.00 31.71 -6.20
C LEU A 403 2.07 32.68 -6.71
N LYS A 404 1.76 33.47 -7.74
CA LYS A 404 2.70 34.48 -8.27
C LYS A 404 3.06 35.51 -7.20
N GLU A 405 2.04 36.06 -6.54
CA GLU A 405 2.21 37.00 -5.41
C GLU A 405 3.08 36.39 -4.30
N THR A 406 2.80 35.14 -3.92
CA THR A 406 3.59 34.41 -2.91
C THR A 406 5.06 34.23 -3.31
N LEU A 407 5.35 34.03 -4.59
CA LEU A 407 6.71 33.81 -5.10
C LEU A 407 7.50 35.12 -5.28
N GLU A 408 6.83 36.25 -5.47
CA GLU A 408 7.46 37.58 -5.52
C GLU A 408 7.90 38.06 -4.14
N GLU A 409 7.20 37.62 -3.08
CA GLU A 409 7.50 37.94 -1.68
C GLU A 409 8.61 37.06 -1.05
N SER A 410 9.02 35.98 -1.73
CA SER A 410 9.90 34.91 -1.19
C SER A 410 11.28 34.87 -1.81
#